data_AF-R9J792-F1
#
_entry.id   AF-R9J792-F1
#
_cell.length_a   1.000
_cell.length_b   1.000
_cell.length_c   1.000
_cell.angle_alpha   90.00
_cell.angle_beta   90.00
_cell.angle_gamma   90.00
#
_symmetry.space_group_name_H-M   'P 1'
#
loop_
_entity.id
_entity.type
_entity.pdbx_description
1 polymer ?
#
loop_
_entity_poly.entity_id
_entity_poly.type
_entity_poly.pdbx_seq_one_letter_code
_entity_poly.pdbx_strand_id
1 'polypeptide(L)' 'MEHMTSDIEIMNRGINCLLEKLGVIETERFISVINREKFDYTKWQRQRFDNVDSEEFNEVAINYSKENPFQKK' A
#
# COMPACT_ATOMS: atom_id res chain seq x y z
N MET A 1 2.36 15.69 -20.65
CA MET A 1 2.61 16.01 -19.23
C MET A 1 1.83 15.00 -18.41
N GLU A 2 2.52 14.03 -17.81
CA GLU A 2 1.86 13.03 -16.97
C GLU A 2 1.61 13.66 -15.59
N HIS A 3 0.33 13.75 -15.21
CA HIS A 3 -0.14 14.33 -13.95
C HIS A 3 0.31 13.45 -12.78
N MET A 4 1.00 14.06 -11.82
CA MET A 4 1.28 13.41 -10.54
C MET A 4 -0.01 13.40 -9.73
N THR A 5 -0.48 12.20 -9.37
CA THR A 5 -1.66 12.02 -8.51
C THR A 5 -1.44 12.77 -7.21
N SER A 6 -2.38 13.64 -6.84
CA SER A 6 -2.28 14.40 -5.59
C SER A 6 -2.45 13.49 -4.38
N ASP A 7 -1.90 13.87 -3.23
CA ASP A 7 -2.09 13.14 -1.98
C ASP A 7 -3.58 12.93 -1.67
N ILE A 8 -4.41 13.93 -1.97
CA ILE A 8 -5.87 13.86 -1.82
C ILE A 8 -6.47 12.77 -2.71
N GLU A 9 -6.01 12.67 -3.95
CA GLU A 9 -6.51 11.66 -4.89
C GLU A 9 -6.06 10.24 -4.50
N ILE A 10 -4.83 10.09 -3.99
CA ILE A 10 -4.36 8.81 -3.42
C ILE A 10 -5.22 8.43 -2.20
N MET A 11 -5.48 9.37 -1.29
CA MET A 11 -6.31 9.13 -0.10
C MET A 11 -7.74 8.74 -0.47
N ASN A 12 -8.37 9.48 -1.39
CA ASN A 12 -9.73 9.19 -1.83
C ASN A 12 -9.85 7.80 -2.45
N ARG A 13 -8.89 7.42 -3.30
CA ARG A 13 -8.83 6.06 -3.87
C ARG A 13 -8.66 5.01 -2.79
N GLY A 14 -7.78 5.23 -1.82
CA GLY A 14 -7.56 4.33 -0.70
C GLY A 14 -8.82 4.10 0.14
N ILE A 15 -9.52 5.20 0.51
CA ILE A 15 -10.75 5.13 1.28
C ILE A 15 -11.85 4.39 0.50
N ASN A 16 -12.00 4.67 -0.81
CA ASN A 16 -12.97 3.95 -1.63
C ASN A 16 -12.69 2.44 -1.68
N CYS A 17 -11.44 2.03 -1.85
CA CYS A 17 -11.06 0.62 -1.79
C CYS A 17 -11.40 -0.02 -0.44
N LEU A 18 -11.21 0.69 0.67
CA LEU A 18 -11.58 0.20 2.00
C LEU A 18 -13.10 0.04 2.12
N LEU A 19 -13.86 1.05 1.70
CA LEU A 19 -15.33 1.01 1.71
C LEU A 19 -15.88 -0.15 0.89
N GLU A 20 -15.31 -0.41 -0.29
CA GLU A 20 -15.71 -1.53 -1.15
C GLU A 20 -15.44 -2.90 -0.54
N LYS A 21 -14.36 -3.05 0.26
CA LYS A 21 -13.92 -4.35 0.79
C LYS A 21 -14.39 -4.63 2.21
N LEU A 22 -14.51 -3.60 3.03
CA LEU A 22 -14.83 -3.70 4.46
C LEU A 22 -16.23 -3.14 4.78
N GLY A 23 -16.80 -2.33 3.89
CA GLY A 23 -18.01 -1.57 4.18
C GLY A 23 -17.74 -0.40 5.13
N VAL A 24 -18.78 0.41 5.34
CA VAL A 24 -18.67 1.72 6.02
C VAL A 24 -18.20 1.58 7.47
N ILE A 25 -18.82 0.68 8.24
CA ILE A 25 -18.58 0.57 9.69
C ILE A 25 -17.14 0.10 9.97
N GLU A 26 -16.68 -0.93 9.26
CA GLU A 26 -15.34 -1.47 9.47
C GLU A 26 -14.25 -0.53 8.93
N THR A 27 -14.53 0.20 7.85
CA THR A 27 -13.61 1.22 7.31
C THR A 27 -13.38 2.35 8.33
N GLU A 28 -14.45 2.89 8.92
CA GLU A 28 -14.33 3.93 9.95
C GLU A 28 -13.54 3.42 11.17
N ARG A 29 -13.80 2.17 11.59
CA ARG A 29 -13.04 1.55 12.69
C ARG A 29 -11.57 1.38 12.33
N PHE A 30 -11.25 0.93 11.13
CA PHE A 30 -9.88 0.78 10.63
C PHE A 30 -9.13 2.11 10.67
N ILE A 31 -9.72 3.18 10.10
CA ILE A 31 -9.12 4.53 10.09
C ILE A 31 -8.93 5.03 11.53
N SER A 32 -9.93 4.83 12.41
CA SER A 32 -9.82 5.20 13.82
C SER A 32 -8.66 4.51 14.53
N VAL A 33 -8.47 3.20 14.30
CA VAL A 33 -7.36 2.44 14.89
C VAL A 33 -6.01 2.91 14.36
N ILE A 34 -5.87 3.07 13.04
CA ILE A 34 -4.63 3.56 12.41
C ILE A 34 -4.25 4.97 12.87
N ASN A 35 -5.23 5.84 13.12
CA ASN A 35 -4.96 7.20 13.60
C ASN A 35 -4.68 7.28 15.10
N ARG A 36 -5.30 6.42 15.91
CA ARG A 36 -5.14 6.42 17.38
C ARG A 36 -3.91 5.66 17.83
N GLU A 37 -3.63 4.54 17.19
CA GLU A 37 -2.45 3.73 17.46
C GLU A 37 -1.34 4.18 16.51
N LYS A 38 -0.10 4.33 17.00
CA LYS A 38 1.04 4.47 16.09
C LYS A 38 1.23 3.14 15.37
N PHE A 39 0.51 2.94 14.27
CA PHE A 39 0.63 1.73 13.47
C PHE A 39 2.08 1.59 13.01
N ASP A 40 2.78 0.59 13.55
CA ASP A 40 4.16 0.34 13.20
C ASP A 40 4.21 -0.37 11.85
N TYR A 41 4.26 0.44 10.79
CA TYR A 41 4.36 -0.03 9.42
C TYR A 41 5.58 -0.94 9.22
N THR A 42 6.70 -0.68 9.89
CA THR A 42 7.92 -1.50 9.79
C THR A 42 7.66 -2.89 10.37
N LYS A 43 7.00 -2.97 11.53
CA LYS A 43 6.65 -4.25 12.15
C LYS A 43 5.65 -5.04 11.30
N TRP A 44 4.59 -4.39 10.81
CA TRP A 44 3.60 -5.03 9.94
C TRP A 44 4.24 -5.54 8.65
N GLN A 45 5.09 -4.73 8.02
CA GLN A 45 5.80 -5.11 6.79
C GLN A 45 6.66 -6.35 7.02
N ARG A 46 7.50 -6.34 8.08
CA ARG A 46 8.32 -7.51 8.42
C ARG A 46 7.46 -8.76 8.60
N GLN A 47 6.47 -8.73 9.48
CA GLN A 47 5.57 -9.88 9.70
C GLN A 47 4.91 -10.40 8.41
N ARG A 48 4.58 -9.50 7.48
CA ARG A 48 3.92 -9.87 6.22
C ARG A 48 4.86 -10.52 5.22
N PHE A 49 6.15 -10.21 5.27
CA PHE A 49 7.19 -10.70 4.36
C PHE A 49 8.19 -11.64 5.01
N ASP A 50 8.11 -11.90 6.32
CA ASP A 50 9.03 -12.77 7.06
C ASP A 50 9.04 -14.23 6.54
N ASN A 51 7.96 -14.66 5.89
CA ASN A 51 7.86 -15.99 5.26
C ASN A 51 8.11 -15.97 3.74
N VAL A 52 8.44 -14.82 3.17
CA VAL A 52 8.78 -14.70 1.75
C VAL A 52 10.28 -14.77 1.65
N ASP A 53 10.79 -15.72 0.88
CA ASP A 53 12.21 -15.80 0.62
C ASP A 53 12.68 -14.49 -0.04
N SER A 54 13.77 -13.93 0.49
CA SER A 54 14.23 -12.60 0.08
C SER A 54 14.72 -12.60 -1.37
N GLU A 55 15.19 -13.73 -1.87
CA GLU A 55 15.63 -13.90 -3.25
C GLU A 55 14.42 -13.95 -4.19
N GLU A 56 13.40 -14.75 -3.86
CA GLU A 56 12.13 -14.79 -4.61
C GLU A 56 11.42 -13.42 -4.65
N PHE A 57 11.36 -12.70 -3.52
CA PHE A 57 10.80 -11.35 -3.48
C PHE A 57 11.58 -10.39 -4.39
N ASN A 58 12.91 -10.46 -4.34
CA ASN A 58 13.77 -9.62 -5.16
C ASN A 58 13.61 -9.93 -6.65
N GLU A 59 13.50 -11.21 -7.03
CA GLU A 59 13.23 -11.62 -8.42
C GLU A 59 11.91 -11.06 -8.94
N VAL A 60 10.83 -11.17 -8.14
CA VAL A 60 9.52 -10.63 -8.49
C VAL A 60 9.57 -9.11 -8.62
N ALA A 61 10.24 -8.42 -7.68
CA ALA A 61 10.40 -6.96 -7.72
C ALA A 61 11.21 -6.50 -8.93
N ILE A 62 12.30 -7.20 -9.28
CA ILE A 62 13.10 -6.95 -10.47
C ILE A 62 12.28 -7.16 -11.74
N ASN A 63 11.51 -8.25 -11.82
CA ASN A 63 10.66 -8.53 -12.98
C ASN A 63 9.59 -7.45 -13.15
N TYR A 64 8.92 -7.05 -12.06
CA TYR A 64 7.97 -5.95 -12.08
C TYR A 64 8.63 -4.64 -12.54
N SER A 65 9.85 -4.32 -12.07
CA SER A 65 10.59 -3.13 -12.50
C SER A 65 11.04 -3.19 -13.96
N LYS A 66 11.29 -4.38 -14.53
CA LYS A 66 11.61 -4.54 -15.95
C LYS A 66 10.37 -4.33 -16.83
N GLU A 67 9.23 -4.84 -16.39
CA GLU A 67 7.93 -4.68 -17.07
C GLU A 67 7.36 -3.27 -16.93
N ASN A 68 7.66 -2.60 -15.81
CA ASN A 68 7.25 -1.24 -15.50
C ASN A 68 8.49 -0.36 -15.28
N PRO A 69 9.33 -0.16 -16.32
CA PRO A 69 10.55 0.61 -16.18
C PRO A 69 10.23 2.00 -15.68
N PHE A 70 10.92 2.40 -14.61
CA PHE A 70 10.80 3.74 -14.07
C PHE A 70 11.12 4.75 -15.18
N GLN A 71 10.08 5.41 -15.69
CA GLN A 71 10.25 6.49 -16.63
C GLN A 71 10.64 7.74 -15.85
N LYS A 72 11.95 7.98 -15.78
CA LYS A 72 12.48 9.24 -15.29
C LYS A 72 11.97 10.34 -16.22
N LYS A 73 11.14 11.24 -15.68
CA LYS A 73 10.73 12.48 -16.35
C LYS A 73 11.88 13.47 -16.40
#